data_AF-A0A3Q9S4W5-F1
#
_entry.id   AF-A0A3Q9S4W5-F1
#
_cell.length_a   1.000
_cell.length_b   1.000
_cell.length_c   1.000
_cell.angle_alpha   90.00
_cell.angle_beta   90.00
_cell.angle_gamma   90.00
#
_symmetry.space_group_name_H-M   'P 1'
#
loop_
_entity.id
_entity.type
_entity.pdbx_description
1 polymer ?
#
loop_
_entity_poly.entity_id
_entity_poly.type
_entity_poly.pdbx_seq_one_letter_code
_entity_poly.pdbx_strand_id
1 'polypeptide(L)'
;MKYTRYDLKREKSTKPFVFFTCIILAAAFILGTFIFKVVFKTSGNLNDNAANTVSENKVKNTSNKSSSAVDGKSTKFIAVQGGIYKDKNNAAEEKSLLTKYGLPFSIQDSDKTRVFLGVFQEDVGEKMMKSLTNQKVDNSKMAFTIKRYDLCNAEIAEIVNANLEILNKLSEQDVKSIQTDELKKWCSSLKSEKTESGNNKLVLKDLTEYVSKLPKEITKDKVEENYIYIFNILKKIKSN
;
A
#
# COMPACT_ATOMS: atom_id res chain seq x y z
N MET A 1 59.91 -16.78 31.35
CA MET A 1 58.60 -17.02 30.68
C MET A 1 58.44 -15.99 29.58
N LYS A 2 58.32 -16.40 28.32
CA LYS A 2 58.01 -15.50 27.19
C LYS A 2 56.52 -15.57 26.93
N TYR A 3 55.80 -14.46 27.05
CA TYR A 3 54.39 -14.35 26.66
C TYR A 3 54.30 -13.74 25.26
N THR A 4 53.50 -14.38 24.42
CA THR A 4 53.23 -13.96 23.05
C THR A 4 52.28 -12.76 23.09
N ARG A 5 52.74 -11.59 22.62
CA ARG A 5 51.85 -10.45 22.37
C ARG A 5 51.20 -10.66 21.01
N TYR A 6 49.88 -10.81 20.98
CA TYR A 6 49.11 -10.72 19.74
C TYR A 6 48.98 -9.26 19.34
N ASP A 7 49.55 -8.92 18.18
CA ASP A 7 49.35 -7.62 17.54
C ASP A 7 48.13 -7.72 16.62
N LEU A 8 46.94 -7.41 17.16
CA LEU A 8 45.71 -7.36 16.39
C LEU A 8 45.68 -6.06 15.58
N LYS A 9 46.27 -6.06 14.39
CA LYS A 9 46.10 -4.99 13.40
C LYS A 9 44.64 -4.97 12.93
N ARG A 10 43.84 -4.07 13.51
CA ARG A 10 42.47 -3.79 13.08
C ARG A 10 42.50 -3.01 11.77
N GLU A 11 42.23 -3.67 10.66
CA GLU A 11 42.03 -2.99 9.38
C GLU A 11 40.69 -2.22 9.42
N LYS A 12 40.76 -0.89 9.55
CA LYS A 12 39.59 0.00 9.45
C LYS A 12 39.24 0.18 7.96
N SER A 13 38.59 -0.80 7.34
CA SER A 13 38.00 -0.57 6.03
C SER A 13 36.67 0.19 6.20
N THR A 14 36.65 1.46 5.79
CA THR A 14 35.45 2.32 5.80
C THR A 14 34.53 2.06 4.60
N LYS A 15 34.99 1.23 3.66
CA LYS A 15 34.31 0.89 2.40
C LYS A 15 32.89 0.32 2.58
N PRO A 16 32.60 -0.63 3.49
CA PRO A 16 31.23 -1.11 3.66
C PRO A 16 30.30 -0.05 4.25
N PHE A 17 30.79 0.79 5.17
CA PHE A 17 29.97 1.84 5.79
C PHE A 17 29.56 2.91 4.77
N VAL A 18 30.49 3.38 3.95
CA VAL A 18 30.21 4.36 2.87
C VAL A 18 29.22 3.78 1.86
N PHE A 19 29.36 2.50 1.50
CA PHE A 19 28.46 1.83 0.58
C PHE A 19 27.02 1.75 1.11
N PHE A 20 26.83 1.35 2.37
CA PHE A 20 25.50 1.33 3.00
C PHE A 20 24.88 2.73 3.11
N THR A 21 25.67 3.75 3.43
CA THR A 21 25.16 5.14 3.46
C THR A 21 24.74 5.65 2.08
N CYS A 22 25.45 5.29 1.02
CA CYS A 22 25.08 5.65 -0.35
C CYS A 22 23.78 4.97 -0.81
N ILE A 23 23.54 3.71 -0.42
CA ILE A 23 22.30 3.00 -0.75
C ILE A 23 21.09 3.63 -0.04
N ILE A 24 21.24 3.99 1.24
CA ILE A 24 20.17 4.65 2.01
C ILE A 24 19.85 6.02 1.42
N LEU A 25 20.88 6.79 1.02
CA LEU A 25 20.70 8.08 0.33
C LEU A 25 20.00 7.90 -1.03
N ALA A 26 20.41 6.91 -1.83
CA ALA A 26 19.77 6.64 -3.12
C ALA A 26 18.29 6.23 -2.97
N ALA A 27 17.95 5.42 -1.97
CA ALA A 27 16.57 5.05 -1.67
C ALA A 27 15.71 6.25 -1.25
N ALA A 28 16.27 7.15 -0.42
CA ALA A 28 15.61 8.38 -0.01
C ALA A 28 15.35 9.34 -1.20
N PHE A 29 16.26 9.41 -2.18
CA PHE A 29 16.07 10.18 -3.41
C PHE A 29 14.95 9.61 -4.30
N ILE A 30 14.81 8.28 -4.40
CA ILE A 30 13.74 7.65 -5.19
C ILE A 30 12.36 7.91 -4.55
N LEU A 31 12.25 7.82 -3.22
CA LEU A 31 11.01 8.11 -2.49
C LEU A 31 10.67 9.62 -2.51
N GLY A 32 11.67 10.50 -2.36
CA GLY A 32 11.48 11.95 -2.39
C GLY A 32 11.11 12.52 -3.76
N THR A 33 11.63 11.95 -4.85
CA THR A 33 11.31 12.41 -6.22
C THR A 33 9.89 12.04 -6.67
N PHE A 34 9.32 10.96 -6.13
CA PHE A 34 7.95 10.55 -6.47
C PHE A 34 6.87 11.37 -5.74
N ILE A 35 7.08 11.74 -4.47
CA ILE A 35 6.18 12.66 -3.74
C ILE A 35 6.13 14.03 -4.45
N PHE A 36 7.25 14.50 -4.99
CA PHE A 36 7.31 15.74 -5.76
C PHE A 36 6.52 15.65 -7.08
N LYS A 37 6.63 14.53 -7.82
CA LYS A 37 5.99 14.39 -9.15
C LYS A 37 4.47 14.22 -9.09
N VAL A 38 3.94 13.66 -7.99
CA VAL A 38 2.49 13.45 -7.81
C VAL A 38 1.81 14.69 -7.21
N VAL A 39 2.50 15.47 -6.37
CA VAL A 39 1.93 16.68 -5.75
C VAL A 39 2.06 17.93 -6.65
N PHE A 40 3.16 18.09 -7.42
CA PHE A 40 3.36 19.27 -8.28
C PHE A 40 2.82 19.16 -9.71
N LYS A 41 2.32 18.00 -10.15
CA LYS A 41 1.69 17.87 -11.49
C LYS A 41 0.18 18.14 -11.50
N THR A 42 -0.43 18.47 -10.36
CA THR A 42 -1.87 18.76 -10.25
C THR A 42 -2.18 20.25 -10.15
N SER A 43 -1.20 21.14 -10.36
CA SER A 43 -1.44 22.58 -10.52
C SER A 43 -0.90 23.06 -11.87
N GLY A 44 -1.78 23.15 -12.86
CA GLY A 44 -1.49 23.78 -14.15
C GLY A 44 -1.88 22.90 -15.33
N ASN A 45 -3.15 22.91 -15.69
CA ASN A 45 -3.52 22.72 -17.08
C ASN A 45 -3.28 24.07 -17.78
N LEU A 46 -2.45 24.13 -18.82
CA LEU A 46 -2.45 25.16 -19.87
C LEU A 46 -1.41 24.77 -20.92
N ASN A 47 -1.88 24.51 -22.15
CA ASN A 47 -1.07 24.69 -23.36
C ASN A 47 -0.58 26.15 -23.39
N ASP A 48 0.72 26.38 -23.54
CA ASP A 48 1.29 27.05 -24.71
C ASP A 48 2.77 27.42 -24.48
N ASN A 49 3.50 27.49 -25.60
CA ASN A 49 4.91 27.81 -25.71
C ASN A 49 5.31 29.12 -25.01
N ALA A 50 6.43 29.12 -24.27
CA ALA A 50 7.54 30.08 -24.37
C ALA A 50 8.47 30.06 -23.12
N ALA A 51 9.77 30.04 -23.41
CA ALA A 51 10.91 30.68 -22.72
C ALA A 51 11.05 30.68 -21.18
N ASN A 52 12.19 30.11 -20.75
CA ASN A 52 13.09 30.55 -19.67
C ASN A 52 12.52 31.39 -18.52
N THR A 53 12.49 30.84 -17.31
CA THR A 53 13.11 31.53 -16.15
C THR A 53 13.47 30.54 -15.05
N VAL A 54 14.73 30.60 -14.60
CA VAL A 54 15.22 29.98 -13.36
C VAL A 54 14.59 30.74 -12.18
N SER A 55 14.03 30.04 -11.20
CA SER A 55 13.74 30.63 -9.90
C SER A 55 13.96 29.64 -8.77
N GLU A 56 14.85 30.06 -7.88
CA GLU A 56 15.30 29.40 -6.67
C GLU A 56 14.12 29.15 -5.71
N ASN A 57 13.93 27.90 -5.27
CA ASN A 57 12.96 27.58 -4.24
C ASN A 57 13.64 27.43 -2.88
N LYS A 58 13.51 28.49 -2.09
CA LYS A 58 13.76 28.55 -0.65
C LYS A 58 12.82 27.58 0.06
N VAL A 59 13.38 26.57 0.72
CA VAL A 59 12.65 25.55 1.49
C VAL A 59 11.91 26.21 2.65
N LYS A 60 10.58 26.21 2.59
CA LYS A 60 9.72 26.52 3.74
C LYS A 60 9.40 25.22 4.46
N ASN A 61 10.10 24.99 5.57
CA ASN A 61 9.81 23.91 6.52
C ASN A 61 8.33 23.97 6.91
N THR A 62 7.58 22.91 6.61
CA THR A 62 6.25 22.68 7.17
C THR A 62 6.31 21.44 8.06
N SER A 63 7.04 21.57 9.17
CA SER A 63 6.78 20.79 10.37
C SER A 63 5.51 21.34 11.01
N ASN A 64 4.36 20.74 10.66
CA ASN A 64 3.06 20.76 11.36
C ASN A 64 1.93 20.67 10.33
N LYS A 65 1.60 19.44 9.91
CA LYS A 65 0.26 19.14 9.42
C LYS A 65 -0.31 18.04 10.30
N SER A 66 -0.89 18.44 11.42
CA SER A 66 -1.95 17.67 12.05
C SER A 66 -3.09 17.59 11.04
N SER A 67 -3.13 16.55 10.24
CA SER A 67 -4.30 16.23 9.43
C SER A 67 -5.45 15.93 10.39
N SER A 68 -6.46 16.79 10.40
CA SER A 68 -7.76 16.42 10.94
C SER A 68 -8.27 15.25 10.09
N ALA A 69 -8.13 14.03 10.62
CA ALA A 69 -8.43 12.79 9.89
C ALA A 69 -9.92 12.67 9.51
N VAL A 70 -10.78 13.43 10.20
CA VAL A 70 -12.22 13.55 9.97
C VAL A 70 -12.48 14.72 9.03
N ASP A 71 -12.98 14.43 7.82
CA ASP A 71 -13.26 15.44 6.79
C ASP A 71 -14.70 15.38 6.26
N GLY A 72 -15.55 14.50 6.83
CA GLY A 72 -16.93 14.34 6.38
C GLY A 72 -17.07 13.67 5.01
N LYS A 73 -15.97 13.16 4.44
CA LYS A 73 -15.98 12.51 3.11
C LYS A 73 -16.07 11.01 3.25
N SER A 74 -16.16 10.34 2.11
CA SER A 74 -16.10 8.88 2.02
C SER A 74 -14.86 8.47 1.24
N THR A 75 -14.14 7.48 1.74
CA THR A 75 -13.10 6.79 0.98
C THR A 75 -13.72 5.56 0.34
N LYS A 76 -13.44 5.35 -0.94
CA LYS A 76 -14.00 4.23 -1.71
C LYS A 76 -12.89 3.32 -2.20
N PHE A 77 -13.15 2.03 -2.05
CA PHE A 77 -12.29 0.96 -2.54
C PHE A 77 -13.08 0.07 -3.48
N ILE A 78 -12.41 -0.50 -4.46
CA ILE A 78 -12.99 -1.51 -5.34
C ILE A 78 -12.10 -2.74 -5.38
N ALA A 79 -12.71 -3.91 -5.21
CA ALA A 79 -12.08 -5.17 -5.55
C ALA A 79 -12.40 -5.47 -7.03
N VAL A 80 -11.38 -5.50 -7.87
CA VAL A 80 -11.51 -5.80 -9.31
C VAL A 80 -11.62 -7.31 -9.46
N GLN A 81 -12.73 -7.78 -9.99
CA GLN A 81 -13.09 -9.18 -10.07
C GLN A 81 -13.00 -9.69 -11.51
N GLY A 82 -12.32 -10.82 -11.70
CA GLY A 82 -12.35 -11.56 -12.98
C GLY A 82 -13.64 -12.35 -13.14
N GLY A 83 -14.00 -13.16 -12.13
CA GLY A 83 -15.23 -13.93 -12.17
C GLY A 83 -15.60 -14.65 -10.86
N ILE A 84 -16.69 -15.42 -10.93
CA ILE A 84 -17.19 -16.28 -9.85
C ILE A 84 -17.50 -17.64 -10.46
N TYR A 85 -16.93 -18.70 -9.90
CA TYR A 85 -17.00 -20.04 -10.49
C TYR A 85 -17.40 -21.06 -9.44
N LYS A 86 -18.27 -22.00 -9.82
CA LYS A 86 -18.56 -23.19 -9.03
C LYS A 86 -17.49 -24.27 -9.24
N ASP A 87 -16.95 -24.34 -10.46
CA ASP A 87 -15.86 -25.23 -10.82
C ASP A 87 -14.51 -24.63 -10.39
N LYS A 88 -13.68 -25.45 -9.71
CA LYS A 88 -12.38 -25.01 -9.19
C LYS A 88 -11.33 -24.84 -10.29
N ASN A 89 -11.40 -25.60 -11.37
CA ASN A 89 -10.48 -25.47 -12.50
C ASN A 89 -10.72 -24.15 -13.22
N ASN A 90 -11.99 -23.78 -13.46
CA ASN A 90 -12.32 -22.49 -14.06
C ASN A 90 -11.84 -21.30 -13.20
N ALA A 91 -11.96 -21.40 -11.87
CA ALA A 91 -11.41 -20.39 -10.96
C ALA A 91 -9.88 -20.32 -11.03
N ALA A 92 -9.19 -21.46 -11.14
CA ALA A 92 -7.74 -21.52 -11.26
C ALA A 92 -7.25 -20.94 -12.60
N GLU A 93 -7.96 -21.21 -13.70
CA GLU A 93 -7.69 -20.63 -15.02
C GLU A 93 -7.84 -19.12 -15.02
N GLU A 94 -8.94 -18.59 -14.45
CA GLU A 94 -9.15 -17.16 -14.29
C GLU A 94 -8.04 -16.53 -13.44
N LYS A 95 -7.69 -17.16 -12.32
CA LYS A 95 -6.61 -16.69 -11.45
C LYS A 95 -5.28 -16.66 -12.21
N SER A 96 -4.97 -17.70 -12.99
CA SER A 96 -3.77 -17.75 -13.83
C SER A 96 -3.77 -16.66 -14.89
N LEU A 97 -4.90 -16.38 -15.54
CA LEU A 97 -5.03 -15.30 -16.52
C LEU A 97 -4.70 -13.94 -15.89
N LEU A 98 -5.24 -13.67 -14.71
CA LEU A 98 -5.06 -12.41 -14.01
C LEU A 98 -3.63 -12.16 -13.51
N THR A 99 -2.79 -13.19 -13.38
CA THR A 99 -1.37 -13.02 -13.01
C THR A 99 -0.58 -12.15 -14.00
N LYS A 100 -1.05 -12.03 -15.25
CA LYS A 100 -0.47 -11.14 -16.27
C LYS A 100 -0.63 -9.66 -15.92
N TYR A 101 -1.58 -9.34 -15.03
CA TYR A 101 -1.99 -7.98 -14.70
C TYR A 101 -1.68 -7.58 -13.25
N GLY A 102 -1.27 -8.53 -12.42
CA GLY A 102 -1.02 -8.31 -11.01
C GLY A 102 -0.89 -9.59 -10.21
N LEU A 103 -1.21 -9.52 -8.92
CA LEU A 103 -1.12 -10.62 -7.98
C LEU A 103 -2.53 -11.00 -7.49
N PRO A 104 -3.26 -11.84 -8.25
CA PRO A 104 -4.65 -12.14 -7.97
C PRO A 104 -4.82 -13.00 -6.72
N PHE A 105 -5.99 -12.89 -6.09
CA PHE A 105 -6.38 -13.67 -4.93
C PHE A 105 -7.77 -14.28 -5.11
N SER A 106 -8.12 -15.27 -4.31
CA SER A 106 -9.44 -15.90 -4.34
C SER A 106 -10.11 -15.92 -2.98
N ILE A 107 -11.44 -15.78 -2.99
CA ILE A 107 -12.28 -15.88 -1.79
C ILE A 107 -13.32 -16.97 -2.01
N GLN A 108 -13.46 -17.86 -1.04
CA GLN A 108 -14.55 -18.83 -1.01
C GLN A 108 -15.85 -18.13 -0.59
N ASP A 109 -16.89 -18.24 -1.41
CA ASP A 109 -18.21 -17.66 -1.22
C ASP A 109 -19.25 -18.77 -1.35
N SER A 110 -19.53 -19.46 -0.23
CA SER A 110 -20.34 -20.68 -0.19
C SER A 110 -19.76 -21.79 -1.09
N ASP A 111 -20.51 -22.30 -2.07
CA ASP A 111 -20.09 -23.32 -3.03
C ASP A 111 -19.34 -22.76 -4.25
N LYS A 112 -19.00 -21.46 -4.24
CA LYS A 112 -18.33 -20.77 -5.35
C LYS A 112 -16.99 -20.15 -4.92
N THR A 113 -16.09 -20.05 -5.87
CA THR A 113 -14.82 -19.33 -5.75
C THR A 113 -14.91 -18.03 -6.53
N ARG A 114 -14.70 -16.91 -5.85
CA ARG A 114 -14.60 -15.58 -6.47
C ARG A 114 -13.14 -15.23 -6.67
N VAL A 115 -12.78 -14.83 -7.88
CA VAL A 115 -11.41 -14.51 -8.27
C VAL A 115 -11.28 -13.02 -8.48
N PHE A 116 -10.31 -12.41 -7.78
CA PHE A 116 -10.03 -10.99 -7.84
C PHE A 116 -8.60 -10.75 -8.33
N LEU A 117 -8.42 -9.68 -9.10
CA LEU A 117 -7.09 -9.19 -9.47
C LEU A 117 -6.40 -8.49 -8.28
N GLY A 118 -7.17 -7.76 -7.48
CA GLY A 118 -6.65 -6.93 -6.40
C GLY A 118 -7.72 -6.03 -5.82
N VAL A 119 -7.36 -5.33 -4.75
CA VAL A 119 -8.18 -4.27 -4.13
C VAL A 119 -7.48 -2.94 -4.32
N PHE A 120 -8.22 -1.93 -4.76
CA PHE A 120 -7.68 -0.62 -5.14
C PHE A 120 -8.54 0.51 -4.61
N GLN A 121 -7.98 1.71 -4.52
CA GLN A 121 -8.81 2.93 -4.49
C GLN A 121 -9.65 3.01 -5.77
N GLU A 122 -10.82 3.67 -5.70
CA GLU A 122 -11.78 3.74 -6.80
C GLU A 122 -11.14 4.18 -8.13
N ASP A 123 -10.35 5.24 -8.16
CA ASP A 123 -9.77 5.78 -9.40
C ASP A 123 -8.72 4.83 -10.01
N VAL A 124 -7.88 4.20 -9.18
CA VAL A 124 -6.87 3.23 -9.61
C VAL A 124 -7.55 1.97 -10.12
N GLY A 125 -8.55 1.47 -9.39
CA GLY A 125 -9.29 0.29 -9.79
C GLY A 125 -10.08 0.49 -11.07
N GLU A 126 -10.67 1.67 -11.30
CA GLU A 126 -11.37 1.98 -12.55
C GLU A 126 -10.44 2.04 -13.75
N LYS A 127 -9.22 2.56 -13.58
CA LYS A 127 -8.17 2.50 -14.62
C LYS A 127 -7.79 1.05 -14.91
N MET A 128 -7.67 0.22 -13.88
CA MET A 128 -7.36 -1.19 -14.03
C MET A 128 -8.46 -1.94 -14.78
N MET A 129 -9.73 -1.74 -14.42
CA MET A 129 -10.87 -2.32 -15.15
C MET A 129 -10.89 -1.93 -16.62
N LYS A 130 -10.67 -0.64 -16.93
CA LYS A 130 -10.57 -0.17 -18.32
C LYS A 130 -9.43 -0.85 -19.08
N SER A 131 -8.28 -1.04 -18.44
CA SER A 131 -7.14 -1.75 -19.03
C SER A 131 -7.49 -3.20 -19.36
N LEU A 132 -8.17 -3.92 -18.46
CA LEU A 132 -8.64 -5.29 -18.69
C LEU A 132 -9.64 -5.36 -19.84
N THR A 133 -10.65 -4.48 -19.85
CA THR A 133 -11.66 -4.42 -20.91
C THR A 133 -11.03 -4.13 -22.28
N ASN A 134 -10.08 -3.21 -22.36
CA ASN A 134 -9.35 -2.92 -23.60
C ASN A 134 -8.56 -4.12 -24.13
N GLN A 135 -8.14 -5.00 -23.22
CA GLN A 135 -7.45 -6.25 -23.53
C GLN A 135 -8.40 -7.44 -23.68
N LYS A 136 -9.71 -7.19 -23.75
CA LYS A 136 -10.77 -8.19 -23.88
C LYS A 136 -10.80 -9.21 -22.74
N VAL A 137 -10.41 -8.78 -21.54
CA VAL A 137 -10.55 -9.54 -20.31
C VAL A 137 -11.82 -9.09 -19.60
N ASP A 138 -12.77 -10.01 -19.48
CA ASP A 138 -14.02 -9.77 -18.77
C ASP A 138 -13.72 -9.44 -17.30
N ASN A 139 -14.39 -8.42 -16.79
CA ASN A 139 -14.19 -7.98 -15.42
C ASN A 139 -15.43 -7.29 -14.86
N SER A 140 -15.52 -7.30 -13.54
CA SER A 140 -16.54 -6.61 -12.75
C SER A 140 -15.91 -6.05 -11.47
N LYS A 141 -16.70 -5.41 -10.61
CA LYS A 141 -16.19 -4.87 -9.34
C LYS A 141 -17.09 -5.13 -8.15
N MET A 142 -16.48 -5.24 -6.98
CA MET A 142 -17.15 -5.10 -5.70
C MET A 142 -16.69 -3.79 -5.05
N ALA A 143 -17.64 -2.88 -4.81
CA ALA A 143 -17.36 -1.58 -4.21
C ALA A 143 -17.57 -1.60 -2.67
N PHE A 144 -16.67 -0.90 -1.98
CA PHE A 144 -16.68 -0.66 -0.55
C PHE A 144 -16.54 0.84 -0.30
N THR A 145 -17.33 1.37 0.63
CA THR A 145 -17.33 2.79 0.98
C THR A 145 -17.19 2.90 2.49
N ILE A 146 -16.16 3.62 2.95
CA ILE A 146 -15.95 3.95 4.36
C ILE A 146 -16.26 5.43 4.55
N LYS A 147 -17.27 5.74 5.37
CA LYS A 147 -17.66 7.12 5.72
C LYS A 147 -16.75 7.63 6.83
N ARG A 148 -16.00 8.71 6.58
CA ARG A 148 -15.00 9.28 7.51
C ARG A 148 -15.60 10.35 8.40
N TYR A 149 -16.69 10.00 9.07
CA TYR A 149 -17.41 10.91 9.98
C TYR A 149 -16.83 10.89 11.39
N ASP A 150 -16.08 9.84 11.71
CA ASP A 150 -15.39 9.67 12.99
C ASP A 150 -13.93 9.27 12.75
N LEU A 151 -13.11 9.46 13.78
CA LEU A 151 -11.68 9.17 13.73
C LEU A 151 -11.41 7.68 13.50
N CYS A 152 -12.25 6.77 14.03
CA CYS A 152 -12.06 5.33 13.88
C CYS A 152 -12.18 4.92 12.41
N ASN A 153 -13.23 5.35 11.72
CA ASN A 153 -13.41 5.07 10.30
C ASN A 153 -12.38 5.77 9.41
N ALA A 154 -11.95 6.97 9.79
CA ALA A 154 -10.85 7.66 9.11
C ALA A 154 -9.53 6.88 9.22
N GLU A 155 -9.14 6.44 10.41
CA GLU A 155 -7.93 5.65 10.64
C GLU A 155 -8.00 4.30 9.92
N ILE A 156 -9.14 3.61 9.96
CA ILE A 156 -9.35 2.38 9.19
C ILE A 156 -9.11 2.62 7.69
N ALA A 157 -9.70 3.69 7.12
CA ALA A 157 -9.54 3.99 5.70
C ALA A 157 -8.06 4.27 5.33
N GLU A 158 -7.34 5.02 6.17
CA GLU A 158 -5.91 5.30 5.96
C GLU A 158 -5.06 4.03 6.08
N ILE A 159 -5.29 3.18 7.10
CA ILE A 159 -4.51 1.96 7.29
C ILE A 159 -4.78 0.97 6.14
N VAL A 160 -6.04 0.83 5.71
CA VAL A 160 -6.37 0.02 4.52
C VAL A 160 -5.62 0.57 3.31
N ASN A 161 -5.67 1.88 3.08
CA ASN A 161 -4.99 2.48 1.94
C ASN A 161 -3.47 2.22 1.95
N ALA A 162 -2.81 2.45 3.08
CA ALA A 162 -1.37 2.23 3.22
C ALA A 162 -0.97 0.76 2.96
N ASN A 163 -1.79 -0.20 3.42
CA ASN A 163 -1.57 -1.61 3.08
C ASN A 163 -1.73 -1.86 1.57
N LEU A 164 -2.79 -1.32 0.94
CA LEU A 164 -3.00 -1.49 -0.50
C LEU A 164 -1.87 -0.88 -1.34
N GLU A 165 -1.30 0.25 -0.93
CA GLU A 165 -0.13 0.84 -1.61
C GLU A 165 1.07 -0.12 -1.61
N ILE A 166 1.36 -0.79 -0.48
CA ILE A 166 2.41 -1.81 -0.40
C ILE A 166 2.10 -2.99 -1.32
N LEU A 167 0.87 -3.53 -1.28
CA LEU A 167 0.50 -4.69 -2.09
C LEU A 167 0.54 -4.37 -3.59
N ASN A 168 0.04 -3.21 -3.98
CA ASN A 168 0.06 -2.75 -5.37
C ASN A 168 1.50 -2.52 -5.84
N LYS A 169 2.39 -1.99 -4.98
CA LYS A 169 3.81 -1.84 -5.32
C LYS A 169 4.51 -3.17 -5.52
N LEU A 170 4.18 -4.21 -4.73
CA LEU A 170 4.70 -5.57 -4.92
C LEU A 170 4.25 -6.23 -6.23
N SER A 171 3.18 -5.74 -6.85
CA SER A 171 2.74 -6.25 -8.16
C SER A 171 3.65 -5.83 -9.32
N GLU A 172 4.50 -4.81 -9.13
CA GLU A 172 5.48 -4.39 -10.14
C GLU A 172 6.57 -5.45 -10.34
N GLN A 173 7.10 -5.57 -11.57
CA GLN A 173 8.05 -6.62 -11.92
C GLN A 173 9.33 -6.57 -11.09
N ASP A 174 9.88 -5.38 -10.88
CA ASP A 174 11.20 -5.18 -10.24
C ASP A 174 11.17 -5.17 -8.70
N VAL A 175 9.98 -5.19 -8.09
CA VAL A 175 9.83 -5.13 -6.63
C VAL A 175 9.75 -6.54 -6.05
N LYS A 176 10.79 -7.00 -5.36
CA LYS A 176 10.84 -8.34 -4.75
C LYS A 176 10.21 -8.40 -3.36
N SER A 177 10.50 -7.40 -2.54
CA SER A 177 9.99 -7.26 -1.19
C SER A 177 9.84 -5.79 -0.81
N ILE A 178 9.03 -5.51 0.21
CA ILE A 178 8.86 -4.18 0.80
C ILE A 178 9.01 -4.28 2.32
N GLN A 179 9.85 -3.42 2.90
CA GLN A 179 10.04 -3.34 4.36
C GLN A 179 8.79 -2.77 5.03
N THR A 180 8.42 -3.30 6.20
CA THR A 180 7.18 -2.91 6.90
C THR A 180 7.42 -2.03 8.14
N ASP A 181 8.68 -1.79 8.51
CA ASP A 181 9.03 -1.09 9.75
C ASP A 181 8.43 0.32 9.81
N GLU A 182 8.37 1.03 8.67
CA GLU A 182 7.75 2.36 8.60
C GLU A 182 6.23 2.29 8.76
N LEU A 183 5.57 1.33 8.09
CA LEU A 183 4.13 1.11 8.22
C LEU A 183 3.76 0.80 9.68
N LYS A 184 4.53 -0.08 10.33
CA LYS A 184 4.33 -0.43 11.75
C LYS A 184 4.47 0.76 12.68
N LYS A 185 5.54 1.55 12.51
CA LYS A 185 5.80 2.76 13.31
C LYS A 185 4.69 3.78 13.12
N TRP A 186 4.31 4.05 11.88
CA TRP A 186 3.21 4.95 11.56
C TRP A 186 1.89 4.47 12.16
N CYS A 187 1.52 3.20 11.97
CA CYS A 187 0.28 2.63 12.49
C CYS A 187 0.21 2.70 14.02
N SER A 188 1.33 2.45 14.71
CA SER A 188 1.43 2.57 16.18
C SER A 188 1.33 4.01 16.69
N SER A 189 1.61 5.00 15.84
CA SER A 189 1.50 6.42 16.20
C SER A 189 0.08 6.99 16.08
N LEU A 190 -0.85 6.22 15.52
CA LEU A 190 -2.25 6.63 15.36
C LEU A 190 -2.94 6.71 16.73
N LYS A 191 -3.87 7.66 16.90
CA LYS A 191 -4.44 8.03 18.19
C LYS A 191 -5.62 7.12 18.58
N SER A 192 -5.43 5.81 18.42
CA SER A 192 -6.45 4.78 18.66
C SER A 192 -6.91 4.69 20.12
N GLU A 193 -6.12 5.21 21.07
CA GLU A 193 -6.41 5.14 22.51
C GLU A 193 -7.49 6.13 23.00
N LYS A 194 -7.94 7.10 22.19
CA LYS A 194 -8.88 8.16 22.65
C LYS A 194 -10.32 8.04 22.17
N THR A 195 -10.67 7.00 21.40
CA THR A 195 -12.03 6.83 20.88
C THR A 195 -12.77 5.72 21.64
N GLU A 196 -13.53 6.12 22.66
CA GLU A 196 -14.49 5.23 23.32
C GLU A 196 -15.75 4.98 22.48
N SER A 197 -16.02 5.81 21.46
CA SER A 197 -17.24 5.75 20.65
C SER A 197 -16.94 5.59 19.15
N GLY A 198 -17.13 4.38 18.62
CA GLY A 198 -17.09 4.12 17.18
C GLY A 198 -17.57 2.70 16.86
N ASN A 199 -18.53 2.57 15.94
CA ASN A 199 -19.15 1.28 15.59
C ASN A 199 -18.14 0.23 15.09
N ASN A 200 -16.98 0.67 14.58
CA ASN A 200 -15.94 -0.17 14.00
C ASN A 200 -14.67 -0.29 14.86
N LYS A 201 -14.72 0.03 16.17
CA LYS A 201 -13.55 -0.02 17.05
C LYS A 201 -12.83 -1.36 17.07
N LEU A 202 -13.58 -2.46 17.07
CA LEU A 202 -13.00 -3.81 16.99
C LEU A 202 -12.28 -4.05 15.66
N VAL A 203 -12.84 -3.54 14.55
CA VAL A 203 -12.20 -3.62 13.23
C VAL A 203 -10.89 -2.84 13.20
N LEU A 204 -10.86 -1.63 13.78
CA LEU A 204 -9.63 -0.85 13.90
C LEU A 204 -8.57 -1.60 14.72
N LYS A 205 -8.97 -2.17 15.87
CA LYS A 205 -8.07 -2.96 16.72
C LYS A 205 -7.50 -4.18 15.99
N ASP A 206 -8.35 -4.96 15.32
CA ASP A 206 -7.91 -6.12 14.52
C ASP A 206 -6.91 -5.67 13.44
N LEU A 207 -7.20 -4.57 12.75
CA LEU A 207 -6.38 -4.04 11.67
C LEU A 207 -5.02 -3.52 12.17
N THR A 208 -4.96 -2.80 13.29
CA THR A 208 -3.70 -2.32 13.87
C THR A 208 -2.87 -3.48 14.43
N GLU A 209 -3.51 -4.47 15.06
CA GLU A 209 -2.84 -5.68 15.55
C GLU A 209 -2.23 -6.46 14.38
N TYR A 210 -2.96 -6.61 13.27
CA TYR A 210 -2.43 -7.23 12.05
C TYR A 210 -1.18 -6.52 11.54
N VAL A 211 -1.24 -5.19 11.41
CA VAL A 211 -0.09 -4.40 10.93
C VAL A 211 1.13 -4.56 11.84
N SER A 212 0.95 -4.57 13.16
CA SER A 212 2.05 -4.76 14.11
C SER A 212 2.73 -6.12 13.99
N LYS A 213 1.97 -7.16 13.59
CA LYS A 213 2.45 -8.53 13.41
C LYS A 213 3.00 -8.82 12.02
N LEU A 214 2.97 -7.86 11.09
CA LEU A 214 3.54 -8.06 9.76
C LEU A 214 5.02 -8.50 9.87
N PRO A 215 5.52 -9.35 8.95
CA PRO A 215 6.94 -9.68 8.90
C PRO A 215 7.80 -8.43 8.63
N LYS A 216 9.11 -8.51 8.84
CA LYS A 216 10.04 -7.39 8.55
C LYS A 216 9.90 -6.89 7.11
N GLU A 217 9.67 -7.80 6.19
CA GLU A 217 9.38 -7.51 4.79
C GLU A 217 8.23 -8.38 4.28
N ILE A 218 7.43 -7.83 3.37
CA ILE A 218 6.41 -8.58 2.62
C ILE A 218 6.97 -8.87 1.24
N THR A 219 6.90 -10.13 0.85
CA THR A 219 7.29 -10.66 -0.46
C THR A 219 6.05 -11.00 -1.31
N LYS A 220 6.24 -11.23 -2.61
CA LYS A 220 5.12 -11.49 -3.55
C LYS A 220 4.26 -12.69 -3.15
N ASP A 221 4.84 -13.74 -2.58
CA ASP A 221 4.12 -14.94 -2.11
C ASP A 221 3.16 -14.65 -0.95
N LYS A 222 3.33 -13.52 -0.26
CA LYS A 222 2.45 -13.06 0.83
C LYS A 222 1.34 -12.11 0.39
N VAL A 223 1.34 -11.65 -0.85
CA VAL A 223 0.37 -10.65 -1.32
C VAL A 223 -1.06 -11.18 -1.28
N GLU A 224 -1.29 -12.42 -1.69
CA GLU A 224 -2.63 -13.03 -1.64
C GLU A 224 -3.20 -13.05 -0.22
N GLU A 225 -2.42 -13.51 0.76
CA GLU A 225 -2.81 -13.56 2.17
C GLU A 225 -3.20 -12.15 2.69
N ASN A 226 -2.43 -11.14 2.31
CA ASN A 226 -2.67 -9.76 2.71
C ASN A 226 -3.93 -9.17 2.03
N TYR A 227 -4.13 -9.42 0.73
CA TYR A 227 -5.37 -8.99 0.06
C TYR A 227 -6.61 -9.64 0.67
N ILE A 228 -6.54 -10.93 1.00
CA ILE A 228 -7.64 -11.64 1.68
C ILE A 228 -7.96 -10.97 3.02
N TYR A 229 -6.94 -10.61 3.80
CA TYR A 229 -7.13 -9.92 5.07
C TYR A 229 -7.82 -8.56 4.87
N ILE A 230 -7.30 -7.71 3.99
CA ILE A 230 -7.85 -6.38 3.71
C ILE A 230 -9.27 -6.46 3.15
N PHE A 231 -9.54 -7.41 2.25
CA PHE A 231 -10.88 -7.65 1.72
C PHE A 231 -11.87 -8.01 2.84
N ASN A 232 -11.47 -8.87 3.78
CA ASN A 232 -12.32 -9.26 4.90
C ASN A 232 -12.57 -8.09 5.87
N ILE A 233 -11.59 -7.22 6.09
CA ILE A 233 -11.77 -5.98 6.84
C ILE A 233 -12.82 -5.08 6.17
N LEU A 234 -12.71 -4.87 4.85
CA LEU A 234 -13.68 -4.09 4.09
C LEU A 234 -15.09 -4.70 4.12
N LYS A 235 -15.18 -6.04 4.08
CA LYS A 235 -16.46 -6.76 4.21
C LYS A 235 -17.08 -6.58 5.60
N LYS A 236 -16.30 -6.70 6.68
CA LYS A 236 -16.75 -6.46 8.07
C LYS A 236 -17.35 -5.05 8.22
N ILE A 237 -16.68 -4.03 7.67
CA ILE A 237 -17.14 -2.64 7.75
C ILE A 237 -18.44 -2.43 6.97
N LYS A 238 -18.58 -3.03 5.78
CA LYS A 238 -19.80 -2.92 4.96
C LYS A 238 -21.01 -3.60 5.61
N SER A 239 -20.78 -4.61 6.45
CA SER A 239 -21.83 -5.35 7.16
C SER A 239 -22.29 -4.68 8.46
N ASN A 240 -21.56 -3.67 8.95
CA ASN A 240 -21.88 -2.87 10.13
C ASN A 240 -22.62 -1.58 9.75
#